data_AF-A0A661ZCX4-F1
#
_entry.id   AF-A0A661ZCX4-F1
#
_cell.length_a   1.000
_cell.length_b   1.000
_cell.length_c   1.000
_cell.angle_alpha   90.00
_cell.angle_beta   90.00
_cell.angle_gamma   90.00
#
_symmetry.space_group_name_H-M   'P 1'
#
loop_
_entity.id
_entity.type
_entity.pdbx_description
1 polymer ?
#
loop_
_entity_poly.entity_id
_entity_poly.type
_entity_poly.pdbx_seq_one_letter_code
_entity_poly.pdbx_strand_id
1 'polypeptide(L)'
;FIDSVYLQLKKVQHITCWKSGELPERLHYGNNPRTLDIIVVADSSWSLVSEKKKKVGKGTHGYDNDNKDMHAIFYAYGPAFKSNYTASTFTNVDIYPLIANILGLQPAKTDGDIENVKGVLK
;
A
#
# COMPACT_ATOMS: atom_id res chain seq x y z
N PHE A 1 23.77 17.89 -1.98
CA PHE A 1 23.88 16.70 -2.86
C PHE A 1 22.50 16.13 -3.19
N ILE A 2 21.62 15.92 -2.19
CA ILE A 2 20.25 15.40 -2.35
C ILE A 2 19.45 16.12 -3.45
N ASP A 3 19.44 17.45 -3.47
CA ASP A 3 18.68 18.22 -4.50
C ASP A 3 19.13 17.92 -5.92
N SER A 4 20.44 17.77 -6.15
CA SER A 4 20.98 17.44 -7.47
C SER A 4 20.51 16.06 -7.91
N VAL A 5 20.57 15.05 -7.02
CA VAL A 5 20.08 13.69 -7.30
C VAL A 5 18.59 13.70 -7.59
N TYR A 6 17.79 14.38 -6.76
CA TYR A 6 16.35 14.53 -6.94
C TYR A 6 16.00 15.16 -8.30
N LEU A 7 16.66 16.26 -8.67
CA LEU A 7 16.43 16.95 -9.95
C LEU A 7 16.83 16.09 -11.16
N GLN A 8 17.78 15.17 -11.03
CA GLN A 8 18.11 14.22 -12.10
C GLN A 8 17.07 13.09 -12.17
N LEU A 9 16.64 12.54 -11.04
CA LEU A 9 15.60 11.51 -10.99
C LEU A 9 14.27 11.98 -11.58
N LYS A 10 13.89 13.25 -11.36
CA LYS A 10 12.68 13.86 -11.95
C LYS A 10 12.65 13.84 -13.49
N LYS A 11 13.81 13.67 -14.16
CA LYS A 11 13.90 13.61 -15.62
C LYS A 11 13.81 12.19 -16.18
N VAL A 12 13.89 11.17 -15.32
CA VAL A 12 13.84 9.77 -15.72
C VAL A 12 12.39 9.39 -15.98
N GLN A 13 12.12 8.80 -17.14
CA GLN A 13 10.78 8.33 -17.48
C GLN A 13 10.42 7.09 -16.66
N HIS A 14 9.11 6.87 -16.47
CA HIS A 14 8.55 5.70 -15.79
C HIS A 14 8.92 5.54 -14.32
N ILE A 15 9.32 6.64 -13.68
CA ILE A 15 9.51 6.71 -12.24
C ILE A 15 8.84 7.96 -11.69
N THR A 16 8.37 7.86 -10.47
CA THR A 16 8.02 9.00 -9.63
C THR A 16 8.94 9.02 -8.42
N CYS A 17 9.41 10.21 -8.03
CA CYS A 17 10.25 10.38 -6.85
C CYS A 17 9.81 11.58 -6.00
N TRP A 18 10.05 11.43 -4.69
CA TRP A 18 9.77 12.40 -3.64
C TRP A 18 10.96 12.47 -2.68
N LYS A 19 11.15 13.62 -2.04
CA LYS A 19 11.97 13.63 -0.83
C LYS A 19 11.18 13.03 0.33
N SER A 20 11.89 12.55 1.35
CA SER A 20 11.27 12.13 2.61
C SER A 20 10.35 13.24 3.15
N GLY A 21 9.14 12.87 3.59
CA GLY A 21 8.09 13.81 4.00
C GLY A 21 7.29 14.50 2.88
N GLU A 22 7.66 14.37 1.61
CA GLU A 22 6.94 14.99 0.47
C GLU A 22 6.03 14.02 -0.30
N LEU A 23 5.88 12.78 0.18
CA LEU A 23 5.04 11.77 -0.47
C LEU A 23 3.55 12.13 -0.33
N PRO A 24 2.69 11.66 -1.25
CA PRO A 24 1.25 11.75 -1.09
C PRO A 24 0.79 11.18 0.25
N GLU A 25 0.00 11.96 1.00
CA GLU A 25 -0.45 11.60 2.35
C GLU A 25 -1.15 10.23 2.39
N ARG A 26 -1.90 9.88 1.33
CA ARG A 26 -2.59 8.58 1.19
C ARG A 26 -1.68 7.35 1.30
N LEU A 27 -0.38 7.50 1.05
CA LEU A 27 0.56 6.38 1.13
C LEU A 27 0.95 6.08 2.58
N HIS A 28 0.72 7.02 3.51
CA HIS A 28 1.14 6.91 4.91
C HIS A 28 2.60 6.46 5.06
N TYR A 29 3.47 6.92 4.14
CA TYR A 29 4.88 6.51 4.03
C TYR A 29 5.79 7.73 3.90
N GLY A 30 7.06 7.58 4.30
CA GLY A 30 8.07 8.63 4.15
C GLY A 30 8.30 9.52 5.37
N ASN A 31 7.61 9.28 6.49
CA ASN A 31 7.79 10.04 7.74
C ASN A 31 8.57 9.26 8.83
N ASN A 32 8.97 8.02 8.54
CA ASN A 32 9.72 7.20 9.50
C ASN A 32 11.22 7.49 9.36
N PRO A 33 12.03 7.55 10.44
CA PRO A 33 13.48 7.76 10.31
C PRO A 33 14.22 6.72 9.44
N ARG A 34 13.60 5.55 9.17
CA ARG A 34 14.12 4.51 8.27
C ARG A 34 13.77 4.75 6.80
N THR A 35 12.83 5.65 6.49
CA THR A 35 12.58 6.10 5.13
C THR A 35 13.59 7.18 4.78
N LEU A 36 14.64 6.75 4.06
CA LEU A 36 15.78 7.54 3.62
C LEU A 36 15.38 8.83 2.88
N ASP A 37 16.36 9.64 2.49
CA ASP A 37 16.15 11.01 1.98
C ASP A 37 15.30 11.11 0.70
N ILE A 38 15.38 10.11 -0.18
CA ILE A 38 14.66 10.09 -1.46
C ILE A 38 13.96 8.74 -1.62
N ILE A 39 12.67 8.79 -1.91
CA ILE A 39 11.85 7.62 -2.23
C ILE A 39 11.56 7.65 -3.72
N VAL A 40 11.69 6.49 -4.37
CA VAL A 40 11.41 6.31 -5.80
C VAL A 40 10.49 5.12 -5.98
N VAL A 41 9.44 5.31 -6.78
CA VAL A 41 8.56 4.24 -7.26
C VAL A 41 8.63 4.20 -8.78
N ALA A 42 8.64 3.00 -9.35
CA ALA A 42 8.49 2.82 -10.78
C ALA A 42 7.00 2.72 -11.15
N ASP A 43 6.65 3.07 -12.38
CA ASP A 43 5.33 2.75 -12.93
C ASP A 43 5.16 1.22 -13.01
N SER A 44 3.91 0.73 -12.93
CA SER A 44 3.63 -0.70 -13.14
C SER A 44 4.24 -1.19 -14.45
N SER A 45 4.78 -2.43 -14.44
CA SER A 45 5.55 -3.05 -15.53
C SER A 45 6.97 -2.52 -15.76
N TRP A 46 7.44 -1.53 -14.98
CA TRP A 46 8.84 -1.11 -14.97
C TRP A 46 9.58 -1.64 -13.75
N SER A 47 10.91 -1.71 -13.78
CA SER A 47 11.68 -2.17 -12.63
C SER A 47 12.98 -1.38 -12.48
N LEU A 48 13.28 -0.98 -11.25
CA LEU A 48 14.52 -0.28 -10.91
C LEU A 48 15.61 -1.31 -10.66
N VAL A 49 16.70 -1.23 -11.43
CA VAL A 49 17.86 -2.12 -11.30
C VAL A 49 19.13 -1.29 -11.22
N SER A 50 20.06 -1.71 -10.35
CA SER A 50 21.38 -1.10 -10.22
C SER A 50 22.34 -1.54 -11.34
N GLU A 51 22.12 -2.71 -11.92
CA GLU A 51 23.00 -3.33 -12.92
C GLU A 51 22.26 -3.58 -14.24
N LYS A 52 22.85 -3.13 -15.36
CA LYS A 52 22.26 -3.28 -16.70
C LYS A 52 22.02 -4.74 -17.13
N LYS A 53 22.79 -5.69 -16.61
CA LYS A 53 22.68 -7.12 -16.96
C LYS A 53 21.77 -7.91 -16.01
N LYS A 54 21.12 -7.24 -15.05
CA LYS A 54 20.24 -7.92 -14.10
C LYS A 54 19.01 -8.45 -14.83
N LYS A 55 18.79 -9.76 -14.76
CA LYS A 55 17.55 -10.37 -15.24
C LYS A 55 16.40 -9.90 -14.35
N VAL A 56 15.42 -9.25 -14.96
CA VAL A 56 14.17 -8.88 -14.29
C VAL A 56 13.20 -10.06 -14.45
N GLY A 57 12.47 -10.39 -13.38
CA GLY A 57 11.46 -11.43 -13.40
C GLY A 57 10.30 -11.08 -14.35
N LYS A 58 9.49 -12.07 -14.71
CA LYS A 58 8.30 -11.86 -15.55
C LYS A 58 7.15 -11.14 -14.82
N GLY A 59 7.21 -11.09 -13.48
CA GLY A 59 6.26 -10.40 -12.63
C GLY A 59 6.92 -10.01 -11.32
N THR A 60 6.46 -8.91 -10.74
CA THR A 60 6.90 -8.39 -9.44
C THR A 60 5.78 -7.51 -8.86
N HIS A 61 5.94 -7.08 -7.62
CA HIS A 61 5.03 -6.22 -6.89
C HIS A 61 5.79 -5.10 -6.16
N GLY A 62 5.08 -4.23 -5.45
CA GLY A 62 5.65 -3.10 -4.69
C GLY A 62 5.53 -1.75 -5.39
N TYR A 63 4.66 -1.66 -6.40
CA TYR A 63 4.28 -0.41 -7.05
C TYR A 63 3.28 0.38 -6.19
N ASP A 64 2.78 1.48 -6.74
CA ASP A 64 1.71 2.27 -6.12
C ASP A 64 0.49 1.40 -5.80
N ASN A 65 -0.01 1.50 -4.57
CA ASN A 65 -1.13 0.70 -4.07
C ASN A 65 -2.48 1.12 -4.67
N ASP A 66 -2.58 2.28 -5.33
CA ASP A 66 -3.76 2.68 -6.10
C ASP A 66 -3.86 1.95 -7.45
N ASN A 67 -2.77 1.32 -7.90
CA ASN A 67 -2.79 0.56 -9.14
C ASN A 67 -3.60 -0.74 -8.94
N LYS A 68 -4.58 -0.98 -9.81
CA LYS A 68 -5.48 -2.14 -9.71
C LYS A 68 -4.76 -3.49 -9.73
N ASP A 69 -3.58 -3.58 -10.34
CA ASP A 69 -2.73 -4.78 -10.37
C ASP A 69 -2.04 -5.06 -9.03
N MET A 70 -1.95 -4.08 -8.13
CA MET A 70 -1.44 -4.21 -6.76
C MET A 70 -2.53 -4.52 -5.72
N HIS A 71 -3.81 -4.50 -6.12
CA HIS A 71 -4.91 -4.82 -5.20
C HIS A 71 -4.90 -6.30 -4.84
N ALA A 72 -5.06 -6.59 -3.55
CA ALA A 72 -5.23 -7.95 -3.04
C ALA A 72 -6.71 -8.38 -3.04
N ILE A 73 -6.94 -9.68 -2.93
CA ILE A 73 -8.27 -10.26 -2.73
C ILE A 73 -8.63 -10.33 -1.24
N PHE A 74 -9.92 -10.22 -0.93
CA PHE A 74 -10.47 -10.49 0.39
C PHE A 74 -11.72 -11.35 0.24
N TYR A 75 -11.74 -12.49 0.91
CA TYR A 75 -12.90 -13.37 1.02
C TYR A 75 -13.12 -13.72 2.49
N ALA A 76 -14.38 -13.76 2.90
CA ALA A 76 -14.77 -14.08 4.25
C ALA A 76 -15.99 -15.00 4.24
N TYR A 77 -16.00 -15.97 5.14
CA TYR A 77 -17.10 -16.90 5.33
C TYR A 77 -17.20 -17.27 6.81
N GLY A 78 -18.41 -17.24 7.35
CA GLY A 78 -18.66 -17.60 8.74
C GLY A 78 -19.94 -16.99 9.30
N PRO A 79 -20.31 -17.33 10.54
CA PRO A 79 -21.56 -16.89 11.13
C PRO A 79 -21.64 -15.37 11.34
N ALA A 80 -20.50 -14.70 11.51
CA ALA A 80 -20.42 -13.25 11.69
C ALA A 80 -20.60 -12.44 10.40
N PHE A 81 -20.32 -13.04 9.23
CA PHE A 81 -20.33 -12.34 7.94
C PHE A 81 -21.69 -12.45 7.25
N LYS A 82 -22.10 -11.40 6.54
CA LYS A 82 -23.25 -11.46 5.63
C LYS A 82 -23.03 -12.50 4.55
N SER A 83 -24.10 -13.21 4.20
CA SER A 83 -24.10 -14.16 3.08
C SER A 83 -24.45 -13.45 1.77
N ASN A 84 -23.89 -13.92 0.65
CA ASN A 84 -24.12 -13.34 -0.70
C ASN A 84 -23.88 -11.82 -0.77
N TYR A 85 -22.89 -11.34 -0.03
CA TYR A 85 -22.54 -9.93 0.03
C TYR A 85 -21.24 -9.66 -0.73
N THR A 86 -21.24 -8.65 -1.59
CA THR A 86 -20.03 -8.15 -2.26
C THR A 86 -19.64 -6.83 -1.63
N ALA A 87 -18.49 -6.80 -0.96
CA ALA A 87 -17.95 -5.59 -0.36
C ALA A 87 -17.41 -4.64 -1.44
N SER A 88 -17.47 -3.33 -1.17
CA SER A 88 -16.64 -2.35 -1.89
C SER A 88 -15.16 -2.56 -1.53
N THR A 89 -14.24 -2.03 -2.33
CA THR A 89 -12.81 -2.03 -1.99
C THR A 89 -12.58 -1.24 -0.70
N PHE A 90 -11.71 -1.76 0.17
CA PHE A 90 -11.29 -1.13 1.42
C PHE A 90 -9.80 -1.38 1.67
N THR A 91 -9.22 -0.68 2.64
CA THR A 91 -7.79 -0.78 2.97
C THR A 91 -7.51 -1.93 3.93
N ASN A 92 -6.39 -2.64 3.74
CA ASN A 92 -6.06 -3.81 4.56
C ASN A 92 -5.79 -3.48 6.05
N VAL A 93 -5.52 -2.22 6.39
CA VAL A 93 -5.37 -1.76 7.78
C VAL A 93 -6.64 -1.97 8.61
N ASP A 94 -7.81 -1.99 7.96
CA ASP A 94 -9.12 -2.20 8.59
C ASP A 94 -9.39 -3.68 8.92
N ILE A 95 -8.56 -4.61 8.46
CA ILE A 95 -8.73 -6.04 8.75
C ILE A 95 -8.49 -6.35 10.24
N TYR A 96 -7.54 -5.66 10.88
CA TYR A 96 -7.27 -5.85 12.31
C TYR A 96 -8.49 -5.54 13.19
N PRO A 97 -9.10 -4.33 13.13
CA PRO A 97 -10.28 -4.03 13.96
C PRO A 97 -11.48 -4.93 13.61
N LEU A 98 -11.62 -5.37 12.35
CA LEU A 98 -12.64 -6.37 11.95
C LEU A 98 -12.47 -7.69 12.70
N ILE A 99 -11.26 -8.25 12.72
CA ILE A 99 -10.98 -9.51 13.43
C ILE A 99 -11.19 -9.33 14.95
N ALA A 100 -10.71 -8.24 15.53
CA ALA A 100 -10.89 -7.96 16.95
C ALA A 100 -12.39 -7.88 17.32
N ASN A 101 -13.21 -7.23 16.48
CA ASN A 101 -14.65 -7.13 16.66
C ASN A 101 -15.33 -8.51 16.65
N ILE A 102 -15.01 -9.36 15.67
CA ILE A 102 -15.57 -10.73 15.56
C ILE A 102 -15.23 -11.58 16.80
N LEU A 103 -14.04 -11.39 17.35
CA LEU A 103 -13.58 -12.11 18.55
C LEU A 103 -14.10 -11.52 19.87
N GLY A 104 -14.80 -10.38 19.83
CA GLY A 104 -15.26 -9.67 21.03
C GLY A 104 -14.12 -9.08 21.86
N LEU A 105 -12.99 -8.75 21.23
CA LEU A 105 -11.81 -8.20 21.90
C LEU A 105 -11.82 -6.67 21.87
N GLN A 106 -11.19 -6.06 22.88
CA GLN A 106 -10.85 -4.64 22.83
C GLN A 106 -9.61 -4.46 21.94
N PRO A 107 -9.72 -3.79 20.77
CA PRO A 107 -8.58 -3.60 19.88
C PRO A 107 -7.56 -2.64 20.50
N ALA A 108 -6.28 -2.88 20.20
CA ALA A 108 -5.24 -1.87 20.42
C ALA A 108 -5.46 -0.69 19.46
N LYS A 109 -4.87 0.47 19.79
CA LYS A 109 -4.88 1.62 18.89
C LYS A 109 -4.08 1.31 17.62
N THR A 110 -4.74 1.36 16.47
CA THR A 110 -4.15 1.23 15.12
C THR A 110 -4.71 2.30 14.19
N ASP A 111 -4.22 2.34 12.96
CA ASP A 111 -4.72 3.27 11.92
C ASP A 111 -5.99 2.76 11.22
N GLY A 112 -6.40 1.52 11.49
CA GLY A 112 -7.60 0.92 10.90
C GLY A 112 -8.87 1.35 11.63
N ASP A 113 -9.97 1.44 10.89
CA ASP A 113 -11.28 1.80 11.40
C ASP A 113 -12.32 0.71 11.06
N ILE A 114 -13.00 0.21 12.10
CA ILE A 114 -14.07 -0.78 11.95
C ILE A 114 -15.21 -0.23 11.11
N GLU A 115 -15.47 1.08 11.14
CA GLU A 115 -16.57 1.70 10.42
C GLU A 115 -16.42 1.54 8.89
N ASN A 116 -15.18 1.48 8.38
CA ASN A 116 -14.88 1.26 6.96
C ASN A 116 -15.29 -0.14 6.48
N VAL A 117 -15.33 -1.13 7.37
CA VAL A 117 -15.48 -2.55 7.00
C VAL A 117 -16.65 -3.24 7.68
N LYS A 118 -17.31 -2.63 8.68
CA LYS A 118 -18.46 -3.24 9.39
C LYS A 118 -19.60 -3.66 8.46
N GLY A 119 -19.68 -3.08 7.27
CA GLY A 119 -20.66 -3.45 6.25
C GLY A 119 -20.62 -4.92 5.87
N VAL A 120 -19.49 -5.62 6.05
CA VAL A 120 -19.35 -7.06 5.78
C VAL A 120 -19.97 -7.95 6.86
N LEU A 121 -20.21 -7.42 8.06
CA LEU A 121 -20.79 -8.14 9.20
C LEU A 121 -22.32 -8.08 9.15
N LYS A 122 -22.97 -9.08 9.79
CA LYS A 122 -24.43 -9.15 9.94
C LYS A 122 -24.99 -8.08 10.85
#